data_AF-A0A942P289-F1
#
_entry.id   AF-A0A942P289-F1
#
_cell.length_a   1.000
_cell.length_b   1.000
_cell.length_c   1.000
_cell.angle_alpha   90.00
_cell.angle_beta   90.00
_cell.angle_gamma   90.00
#
_symmetry.space_group_name_H-M   'P 1'
#
loop_
_entity.id
_entity.type
_entity.pdbx_description
1 polymer ?
#
loop_
_entity_poly.entity_id
_entity_poly.type
_entity_poly.pdbx_seq_one_letter_code
_entity_poly.pdbx_strand_id
1 'polypeptide(L)'
;MKKILFLNLFVIATVIATYAQIRIVERTTTTIKMAPTNTTTPTNLIQGKDLSVSIKSFQYDPANGGSLSATYVVRNNGTDPVDLNNVTLQGYLDYPLSIPTATPPSYPLNGKMYYAAGGHSLASFSTILKGGEQKEGVLRCFNISKDHYFNTANNYTYLLLVDRNNIVSEANESNNLITHSFRGYAGQYAPSVNPNLYYLTNAYIKIKTGTDSKERESEVNIRLIPSTIKNLSDTHNEFVKKIEKNELTFFSNSSNTFPLLLFMSSTTRIDNPPTSLASFSLNGMGAVIEYKANIFTDAWKIDHVELVLHFKDVNGYYHPTQGVITVPFTMPTNTFLDGFAKRFLVCKTDGSFNPTSIKVIERTTAY
;
A
#
# COMPACT_ATOMS: atom_id res chain seq x y z
N MET A 1 -60.22 -9.21 -47.87
CA MET A 1 -60.64 -8.13 -46.94
C MET A 1 -59.52 -7.95 -45.92
N LYS A 2 -58.54 -7.04 -46.13
CA LYS A 2 -58.53 -5.65 -45.62
C LYS A 2 -59.11 -5.49 -44.22
N LYS A 3 -58.25 -5.37 -43.21
CA LYS A 3 -58.29 -4.29 -42.21
C LYS A 3 -56.89 -4.05 -41.63
N ILE A 4 -56.41 -2.85 -41.95
CA ILE A 4 -55.23 -2.17 -41.44
C ILE A 4 -55.56 -1.64 -40.05
N LEU A 5 -54.64 -1.74 -39.09
CA LEU A 5 -54.62 -0.86 -37.92
C LEU A 5 -53.18 -0.38 -37.69
N PHE A 6 -52.97 0.89 -38.05
CA PHE A 6 -51.83 1.69 -37.64
C PHE A 6 -52.01 2.07 -36.16
N LEU A 7 -50.98 1.91 -35.34
CA LEU A 7 -50.83 2.72 -34.14
C LEU A 7 -49.38 3.20 -34.04
N ASN A 8 -49.19 4.48 -34.34
CA ASN A 8 -47.99 5.24 -34.05
C ASN A 8 -47.86 5.39 -32.53
N LEU A 9 -46.72 5.02 -31.96
CA LEU A 9 -46.25 5.64 -30.74
C LEU A 9 -44.78 6.04 -30.89
N PHE A 10 -44.63 7.35 -31.11
CA PHE A 10 -43.41 8.10 -31.11
C PHE A 10 -42.88 8.15 -29.66
N VAL A 11 -41.68 7.63 -29.40
CA VAL A 11 -40.94 7.97 -28.18
C VAL A 11 -39.60 8.56 -28.60
N ILE A 12 -39.53 9.88 -28.49
CA ILE A 12 -38.30 10.67 -28.52
C ILE A 12 -37.58 10.38 -27.20
N ALA A 13 -36.39 9.76 -27.26
CA ALA A 13 -35.44 9.73 -26.17
C ALA A 13 -34.18 10.50 -26.59
N THR A 14 -34.18 11.78 -26.26
CA THR A 14 -33.09 12.73 -26.39
C THR A 14 -32.12 12.63 -25.21
N VAL A 15 -30.81 12.49 -25.52
CA VAL A 15 -29.59 13.02 -24.83
C VAL A 15 -29.30 12.35 -23.46
N ILE A 16 -28.07 11.99 -23.05
CA ILE A 16 -26.84 12.80 -23.01
C ILE A 16 -25.59 11.89 -23.05
N ALA A 17 -24.76 12.04 -24.08
CA ALA A 17 -23.37 11.63 -24.02
C ALA A 17 -22.61 12.70 -23.22
N THR A 18 -22.50 12.54 -21.91
CA THR A 18 -21.56 13.34 -21.12
C THR A 18 -20.15 12.85 -21.44
N TYR A 19 -19.50 13.52 -22.39
CA TYR A 19 -18.05 13.45 -22.51
C TYR A 19 -17.46 13.96 -21.20
N ALA A 20 -16.85 13.07 -20.42
CA ALA A 20 -15.99 13.48 -19.33
C ALA A 20 -14.84 14.29 -19.95
N GLN A 21 -14.91 15.62 -19.84
CA GLN A 21 -13.75 16.46 -20.06
C GLN A 21 -12.70 16.04 -19.04
N ILE A 22 -11.69 15.30 -19.50
CA ILE A 22 -10.47 15.08 -18.74
C ILE A 22 -9.82 16.46 -18.61
N ARG A 23 -10.12 17.15 -17.50
CA ARG A 23 -9.40 18.35 -17.11
C ARG A 23 -8.01 17.88 -16.70
N ILE A 24 -7.03 18.09 -17.57
CA ILE A 24 -5.62 17.99 -17.20
C ILE A 24 -5.41 19.09 -16.17
N VAL A 25 -5.41 18.71 -14.89
CA VAL A 25 -5.00 19.62 -13.81
C VAL A 25 -3.49 19.70 -13.91
N GLU A 26 -2.99 20.72 -14.59
CA GLU A 26 -1.58 21.10 -14.54
C GLU A 26 -1.23 21.42 -13.08
N ARG A 27 -0.65 20.44 -12.38
CA ARG A 27 -0.17 20.65 -11.01
C ARG A 27 1.13 21.42 -11.09
N THR A 28 1.17 22.59 -10.49
CA THR A 28 2.39 23.36 -10.30
C THR A 28 3.33 22.57 -9.39
N THR A 29 4.34 21.92 -9.98
CA THR A 29 5.49 21.43 -9.21
C THR A 29 6.26 22.65 -8.74
N THR A 30 6.21 22.94 -7.44
CA THR A 30 7.00 24.02 -6.85
C THR A 30 8.45 23.60 -6.80
N THR A 31 9.16 23.76 -7.92
CA THR A 31 10.62 23.69 -7.93
C THR A 31 11.13 24.95 -7.26
N ILE A 32 11.46 24.89 -5.97
CA ILE A 32 12.16 25.98 -5.30
C ILE A 32 13.59 25.97 -5.85
N LYS A 33 13.81 26.75 -6.91
CA LYS A 33 15.14 26.99 -7.46
C LYS A 33 15.81 28.01 -6.53
N MET A 34 16.62 27.52 -5.59
CA MET A 34 17.47 28.41 -4.79
C MET A 34 18.37 29.22 -5.72
N ALA A 35 18.52 30.51 -5.42
CA ALA A 35 19.37 31.40 -6.19
C ALA A 35 20.79 30.81 -6.30
N PRO A 36 21.42 30.84 -7.49
CA PRO A 36 22.78 30.35 -7.65
C PRO A 36 23.72 31.15 -6.72
N THR A 37 24.29 30.48 -5.73
CA THR A 37 25.33 31.04 -4.89
C THR A 37 26.56 31.23 -5.75
N ASN A 38 26.93 32.48 -6.04
CA ASN A 38 28.17 32.79 -6.74
C ASN A 38 29.35 32.27 -5.90
N THR A 39 29.98 31.19 -6.35
CA THR A 39 31.19 30.61 -5.77
C THR A 39 32.39 31.51 -6.05
N THR A 40 32.62 32.50 -5.19
CA THR A 40 33.94 33.09 -5.04
C THR A 40 34.83 32.09 -4.31
N THR A 41 36.01 31.78 -4.85
CA THR A 41 37.04 30.99 -4.16
C THR A 41 37.36 31.69 -2.84
N PRO A 42 37.09 31.08 -1.67
CA PRO A 42 37.45 31.67 -0.39
C PRO A 42 38.96 31.76 -0.34
N THR A 43 39.47 32.97 -0.10
CA THR A 43 40.91 33.25 -0.06
C THR A 43 41.59 32.75 1.21
N ASN A 44 40.84 32.19 2.17
CA ASN A 44 41.36 31.66 3.43
C ASN A 44 40.98 30.18 3.57
N LEU A 45 41.83 29.28 3.09
CA LEU A 45 41.74 27.84 3.38
C LEU A 45 42.26 27.56 4.78
N ILE A 46 41.67 26.57 5.45
CA ILE A 46 42.10 26.11 6.79
C ILE A 46 43.29 25.16 6.60
N GLN A 47 44.31 25.25 7.45
CA GLN A 47 45.43 24.30 7.38
C GLN A 47 44.95 22.89 7.72
N GLY A 48 45.32 21.89 6.89
CA GLY A 48 44.91 20.50 7.04
C GLY A 48 43.79 20.10 6.08
N LYS A 49 43.13 18.96 6.35
CA LYS A 49 41.94 18.49 5.64
C LYS A 49 40.69 19.07 6.31
N ASP A 50 39.70 19.49 5.54
CA ASP A 50 38.42 19.99 6.08
C ASP A 50 37.33 19.82 5.04
N LEU A 51 36.48 18.82 5.17
CA LEU A 51 35.31 18.65 4.32
C LEU A 51 34.16 19.50 4.82
N SER A 52 33.18 19.73 3.96
CA SER A 52 31.90 20.31 4.35
C SER A 52 30.85 19.91 3.33
N VAL A 53 29.59 19.95 3.74
CA VAL A 53 28.46 19.63 2.85
C VAL A 53 27.42 20.75 2.85
N SER A 54 26.85 21.01 1.68
CA SER A 54 25.72 21.92 1.51
C SER A 54 24.67 21.33 0.58
N ILE A 55 23.41 21.72 0.76
CA ILE A 55 22.29 21.34 -0.12
C ILE A 55 22.02 22.51 -1.06
N LYS A 56 22.20 22.27 -2.37
CA LYS A 56 21.98 23.25 -3.44
C LYS A 56 20.52 23.28 -3.87
N SER A 57 19.88 22.13 -3.93
CA SER A 57 18.45 22.02 -4.15
C SER A 57 17.88 20.78 -3.46
N PHE A 58 16.61 20.86 -3.12
CA PHE A 58 15.87 19.78 -2.49
C PHE A 58 14.50 19.67 -3.16
N GLN A 59 14.14 18.46 -3.57
CA GLN A 59 12.86 18.17 -4.19
C GLN A 59 12.20 17.02 -3.45
N TYR A 60 10.94 17.23 -3.10
CA TYR A 60 10.05 16.21 -2.58
C TYR A 60 8.91 16.01 -3.57
N ASP A 61 8.74 14.76 -4.03
CA ASP A 61 7.65 14.36 -4.93
C ASP A 61 6.67 13.43 -4.19
N PRO A 62 5.56 13.97 -3.69
CA PRO A 62 4.52 13.17 -3.02
C PRO A 62 3.74 12.27 -3.98
N ALA A 63 3.73 12.55 -5.28
CA ALA A 63 2.97 11.77 -6.26
C ALA A 63 3.66 10.44 -6.55
N ASN A 64 4.99 10.45 -6.64
CA ASN A 64 5.81 9.28 -6.95
C ASN A 64 6.28 8.53 -5.67
N GLY A 65 5.33 8.08 -4.86
CA GLY A 65 5.64 7.26 -3.67
C GLY A 65 6.45 7.99 -2.59
N GLY A 66 6.39 9.32 -2.54
CA GLY A 66 7.11 10.12 -1.55
C GLY A 66 8.62 10.24 -1.81
N SER A 67 9.05 10.17 -3.06
CA SER A 67 10.48 10.25 -3.40
C SER A 67 11.10 11.60 -3.02
N LEU A 68 12.35 11.56 -2.55
CA LEU A 68 13.15 12.74 -2.24
C LEU A 68 14.40 12.77 -3.10
N SER A 69 14.80 13.96 -3.53
CA SER A 69 16.05 14.20 -4.25
C SER A 69 16.74 15.43 -3.69
N ALA A 70 17.94 15.27 -3.18
CA ALA A 70 18.79 16.36 -2.71
C ALA A 70 20.01 16.49 -3.64
N THR A 71 20.14 17.63 -4.31
CA THR A 71 21.39 18.00 -4.99
C THR A 71 22.28 18.67 -3.96
N TYR A 72 23.47 18.12 -3.76
CA TYR A 72 24.40 18.54 -2.72
C TYR A 72 25.75 18.94 -3.31
N VAL A 73 26.52 19.70 -2.55
CA VAL A 73 27.92 20.03 -2.84
C VAL A 73 28.77 19.63 -1.64
N VAL A 74 29.79 18.82 -1.88
CA VAL A 74 30.86 18.54 -0.92
C VAL A 74 32.05 19.40 -1.28
N ARG A 75 32.66 20.06 -0.30
CA ARG A 75 33.78 20.97 -0.50
C ARG A 75 34.93 20.63 0.44
N ASN A 76 36.17 20.72 -0.04
CA ASN A 76 37.35 20.74 0.81
C ASN A 76 37.74 22.20 1.11
N ASN A 77 37.50 22.66 2.33
CA ASN A 77 37.91 23.97 2.83
C ASN A 77 39.35 23.99 3.34
N GLY A 78 39.97 22.80 3.45
CA GLY A 78 41.33 22.61 3.90
C GLY A 78 42.37 22.96 2.83
N THR A 79 43.64 23.04 3.22
CA THR A 79 44.78 23.12 2.29
C THR A 79 45.17 21.75 1.74
N ASP A 80 44.94 20.69 2.51
CA ASP A 80 45.45 19.36 2.21
C ASP A 80 44.44 18.58 1.35
N PRO A 81 44.91 17.81 0.35
CA PRO A 81 44.04 17.01 -0.49
C PRO A 81 43.32 15.91 0.30
N VAL A 82 42.04 15.69 0.01
CA VAL A 82 41.22 14.63 0.60
C VAL A 82 40.92 13.54 -0.43
N ASP A 83 41.20 12.28 -0.10
CA ASP A 83 40.79 11.14 -0.92
C ASP A 83 39.35 10.73 -0.57
N LEU A 84 38.45 10.81 -1.55
CA LEU A 84 37.03 10.50 -1.38
C LEU A 84 36.69 9.00 -1.53
N ASN A 85 37.67 8.11 -1.76
CA ASN A 85 37.42 6.68 -2.00
C ASN A 85 36.61 5.98 -0.90
N ASN A 86 36.84 6.35 0.36
CA ASN A 86 36.16 5.77 1.53
C ASN A 86 35.21 6.75 2.22
N VAL A 87 35.09 7.98 1.70
CA VAL A 87 34.20 8.98 2.27
C VAL A 87 32.78 8.71 1.79
N THR A 88 31.87 8.52 2.74
CA THR A 88 30.46 8.28 2.45
C THR A 88 29.64 9.55 2.65
N LEU A 89 28.56 9.65 1.88
CA LEU A 89 27.51 10.63 2.09
C LEU A 89 26.21 9.92 2.46
N GLN A 90 25.57 10.36 3.54
CA GLN A 90 24.41 9.69 4.12
C GLN A 90 23.33 10.72 4.44
N GLY A 91 22.09 10.44 4.04
CA GLY A 91 20.94 11.29 4.31
C GLY A 91 19.95 10.63 5.28
N TYR A 92 19.29 11.44 6.11
CA TYR A 92 18.30 10.99 7.10
C TYR A 92 17.07 11.90 7.10
N LEU A 93 15.96 11.35 7.58
CA LEU A 93 14.70 12.06 7.79
C LEU A 93 14.32 12.06 9.26
N ASP A 94 13.79 13.20 9.73
CA ASP A 94 13.19 13.37 11.07
C ASP A 94 14.07 12.91 12.23
N TYR A 95 15.35 13.18 12.06
CA TYR A 95 16.46 12.97 12.97
C TYR A 95 16.16 13.37 14.44
N PRO A 96 16.54 12.57 15.47
CA PRO A 96 16.52 13.01 16.86
C PRO A 96 17.83 13.77 17.17
N LEU A 97 17.95 14.47 18.30
CA LEU A 97 19.20 15.14 18.72
C LEU A 97 20.46 14.24 18.83
N SER A 98 20.33 12.91 18.69
CA SER A 98 21.44 11.94 18.78
C SER A 98 21.72 11.24 17.44
N ILE A 99 22.96 11.35 16.94
CA ILE A 99 23.44 10.68 15.71
C ILE A 99 23.28 9.17 15.89
N PRO A 100 22.52 8.45 15.03
CA PRO A 100 22.46 7.00 15.10
C PRO A 100 23.88 6.42 15.00
N THR A 101 24.13 5.24 15.55
CA THR A 101 25.38 4.52 15.31
C THR A 101 25.36 3.87 13.91
N ALA A 102 26.47 3.29 13.47
CA ALA A 102 26.66 2.79 12.10
C ALA A 102 25.59 1.79 11.61
N THR A 103 24.79 1.22 12.51
CA THR A 103 23.66 0.34 12.20
C THR A 103 22.36 1.17 12.13
N PRO A 104 21.68 1.24 10.97
CA PRO A 104 20.35 1.86 10.88
C PRO A 104 19.41 1.16 11.86
N PRO A 105 18.76 1.86 12.80
CA PRO A 105 17.78 1.22 13.65
C PRO A 105 16.60 0.76 12.78
N SER A 106 16.28 -0.53 12.86
CA SER A 106 15.13 -1.13 12.18
C SER A 106 13.78 -0.77 12.84
N TYR A 107 13.80 0.02 13.92
CA TYR A 107 12.66 0.38 14.75
C TYR A 107 12.78 1.82 15.29
N PRO A 108 11.66 2.48 15.69
CA PRO A 108 11.67 3.89 16.05
C PRO A 108 12.40 4.16 17.36
N LEU A 109 13.16 5.26 17.39
CA LEU A 109 13.63 5.88 18.64
C LEU A 109 12.64 7.00 18.96
N ASN A 110 12.07 7.03 20.17
CA ASN A 110 11.10 8.06 20.61
C ASN A 110 9.89 8.26 19.67
N GLY A 111 9.39 7.19 19.05
CA GLY A 111 8.21 7.24 18.18
C GLY A 111 8.45 7.87 16.80
N LYS A 112 9.70 8.22 16.46
CA LYS A 112 10.10 8.65 15.11
C LYS A 112 10.88 7.54 14.41
N MET A 113 10.51 7.26 13.18
CA MET A 113 11.11 6.23 12.34
C MET A 113 12.19 6.86 11.45
N TYR A 114 13.35 6.21 11.36
CA TYR A 114 14.49 6.71 10.60
C TYR A 114 14.63 5.98 9.28
N TYR A 115 14.72 6.73 8.20
CA TYR A 115 15.04 6.19 6.89
C TYR A 115 16.40 6.74 6.46
N ALA A 116 17.35 5.83 6.25
CA ALA A 116 18.56 6.18 5.55
C ALA A 116 18.18 6.41 4.08
N ALA A 117 18.38 7.63 3.59
CA ALA A 117 18.76 7.81 2.21
C ALA A 117 20.05 7.01 2.03
N GLY A 118 20.05 5.95 1.21
CA GLY A 118 21.16 5.01 1.10
C GLY A 118 22.53 5.70 1.16
N GLY A 119 23.47 5.13 1.91
CA GLY A 119 24.84 5.66 1.94
C GLY A 119 25.48 5.42 0.58
N HIS A 120 25.83 6.49 -0.13
CA HIS A 120 26.59 6.38 -1.37
C HIS A 120 28.04 6.76 -1.09
N SER A 121 28.99 6.00 -1.65
CA SER A 121 30.35 6.51 -1.80
C SER A 121 30.31 7.75 -2.69
N LEU A 122 31.00 8.82 -2.28
CA LEU A 122 31.09 10.06 -3.05
C LEU A 122 31.88 9.91 -4.35
N ALA A 123 32.57 8.78 -4.52
CA ALA A 123 33.40 8.50 -5.67
C ALA A 123 33.20 7.06 -6.16
N SER A 124 32.89 6.89 -7.43
CA SER A 124 32.91 5.58 -8.10
C SER A 124 34.34 5.13 -8.45
N PHE A 125 35.30 6.09 -8.48
CA PHE A 125 36.73 5.91 -8.77
C PHE A 125 37.55 6.98 -8.02
N SER A 126 38.82 6.68 -7.69
CA SER A 126 39.75 7.55 -6.95
C SER A 126 39.65 9.02 -7.35
N THR A 127 38.95 9.78 -6.51
CA THR A 127 38.76 11.22 -6.68
C THR A 127 39.44 11.91 -5.51
N ILE A 128 40.58 12.55 -5.77
CA ILE A 128 41.20 13.47 -4.82
C ILE A 128 40.50 14.83 -4.96
N LEU A 129 40.01 15.38 -3.85
CA LEU A 129 39.45 16.72 -3.77
C LEU A 129 40.51 17.66 -3.18
N LYS A 130 41.11 18.54 -4.00
CA LYS A 130 42.15 19.46 -3.53
C LYS A 130 41.57 20.59 -2.70
N GLY A 131 42.43 21.28 -1.97
CA GLY A 131 42.02 22.43 -1.17
C GLY A 131 41.30 23.50 -2.01
N GLY A 132 40.13 23.91 -1.54
CA GLY A 132 39.24 24.86 -2.21
C GLY A 132 38.30 24.26 -3.26
N GLU A 133 38.54 23.02 -3.71
CA GLU A 133 37.70 22.35 -4.71
C GLU A 133 36.37 21.85 -4.12
N GLN A 134 35.40 21.64 -5.00
CA GLN A 134 34.07 21.14 -4.65
C GLN A 134 33.57 20.11 -5.66
N LYS A 135 32.72 19.20 -5.21
CA LYS A 135 32.07 18.17 -6.02
C LYS A 135 30.56 18.19 -5.78
N GLU A 136 29.79 18.27 -6.86
CA GLU A 136 28.34 18.21 -6.83
C GLU A 136 27.85 16.77 -7.05
N GLY A 137 26.76 16.40 -6.39
CA GLY A 137 26.11 15.11 -6.57
C GLY A 137 24.61 15.18 -6.28
N VAL A 138 23.92 14.06 -6.51
CA VAL A 138 22.49 13.93 -6.24
C VAL A 138 22.25 12.68 -5.40
N LEU A 139 21.64 12.86 -4.23
CA LEU A 139 21.22 11.78 -3.37
C LEU A 139 19.70 11.61 -3.52
N ARG A 140 19.27 10.39 -3.84
CA ARG A 140 17.85 10.06 -4.03
C ARG A 140 17.38 9.06 -2.99
N CYS A 141 16.22 9.33 -2.41
CA CYS A 141 15.49 8.40 -1.56
C CYS A 141 14.26 7.94 -2.33
N PHE A 142 14.14 6.63 -2.55
CA PHE A 142 12.97 6.03 -3.16
C PHE A 142 12.20 5.22 -2.11
N ASN A 143 10.90 5.00 -2.36
CA ASN A 143 10.05 4.12 -1.55
C ASN A 143 9.99 4.48 -0.05
N ILE A 144 10.04 5.78 0.29
CA ILE A 144 9.70 6.21 1.64
C ILE A 144 8.19 6.02 1.76
N SER A 145 7.78 4.88 2.33
CA SER A 145 6.39 4.42 2.43
C SER A 145 5.39 5.58 2.54
N LYS A 146 4.66 5.82 1.46
CA LYS A 146 3.61 6.85 1.34
C LYS A 146 2.54 6.71 2.42
N ASP A 147 2.27 5.47 2.83
CA ASP A 147 1.27 5.11 3.84
C ASP A 147 1.65 5.57 5.25
N HIS A 148 2.93 5.79 5.53
CA HIS A 148 3.42 6.10 6.88
C HIS A 148 4.09 7.48 7.02
N TYR A 149 4.56 8.11 5.93
CA TYR A 149 5.38 9.33 6.04
C TYR A 149 4.97 10.43 5.07
N PHE A 150 4.99 11.66 5.57
CA PHE A 150 4.65 12.91 4.89
C PHE A 150 3.18 13.06 4.44
N ASN A 151 2.28 12.19 4.91
CA ASN A 151 0.83 12.32 4.72
C ASN A 151 0.19 13.40 5.62
N THR A 152 1.01 14.09 6.42
CA THR A 152 0.59 15.21 7.25
C THR A 152 1.24 16.49 6.78
N ALA A 153 0.61 17.62 7.11
CA ALA A 153 1.10 18.97 6.87
C ALA A 153 2.34 19.36 7.72
N ASN A 154 2.93 18.39 8.42
CA ASN A 154 3.98 18.63 9.39
C ASN A 154 5.27 19.10 8.71
N ASN A 155 6.10 19.77 9.50
CA ASN A 155 7.45 20.11 9.08
C ASN A 155 8.36 18.93 9.39
N TYR A 156 9.14 18.54 8.38
CA TYR A 156 10.10 17.46 8.43
C TYR A 156 11.50 18.05 8.25
N THR A 157 12.50 17.37 8.80
CA THR A 157 13.91 17.77 8.63
C THR A 157 14.67 16.68 7.91
N TYR A 158 15.27 17.04 6.77
CA TYR A 158 16.26 16.24 6.09
C TYR A 158 17.66 16.59 6.62
N LEU A 159 18.42 15.58 7.01
CA LEU A 159 19.80 15.71 7.46
C LEU A 159 20.72 15.08 6.43
N LEU A 160 21.81 15.74 6.08
CA LEU A 160 22.84 15.20 5.19
C LEU A 160 24.19 15.28 5.90
N LEU A 161 24.90 14.15 5.97
CA LEU A 161 26.26 14.06 6.53
C LEU A 161 27.25 13.58 5.49
N VAL A 162 28.42 14.21 5.47
CA VAL A 162 29.63 13.70 4.82
C VAL A 162 30.57 13.11 5.88
N ASP A 163 31.34 12.09 5.50
CA ASP A 163 32.29 11.39 6.36
C ASP A 163 31.78 11.01 7.76
N ARG A 164 30.56 10.48 7.84
CA ARG A 164 29.93 10.16 9.12
C ARG A 164 30.79 9.29 10.06
N ASN A 165 31.65 8.45 9.49
CA ASN A 165 32.51 7.54 10.27
C ASN A 165 33.84 8.19 10.67
N ASN A 166 34.04 9.47 10.36
CA ASN A 166 35.26 10.22 10.62
C ASN A 166 36.51 9.45 10.13
N ILE A 167 36.49 9.05 8.86
CA ILE A 167 37.61 8.33 8.22
C ILE A 167 38.73 9.31 7.89
N VAL A 168 38.38 10.56 7.59
CA VAL A 168 39.28 11.67 7.38
C VAL A 168 39.34 12.47 8.67
N SER A 169 40.51 12.52 9.30
CA SER A 169 40.70 13.45 10.42
C SER A 169 40.71 14.88 9.87
N GLU A 170 39.71 15.66 10.26
CA GLU A 170 39.49 17.00 9.75
C GLU A 170 39.80 18.08 10.79
N ALA A 171 40.13 19.28 10.32
CA ALA A 171 40.38 20.44 11.18
C ALA A 171 39.09 20.94 11.84
N ASN A 172 37.93 20.69 11.23
CA ASN A 172 36.63 21.06 11.76
C ASN A 172 35.58 19.99 11.44
N GLU A 173 35.14 19.23 12.44
CA GLU A 173 34.12 18.19 12.24
C GLU A 173 32.68 18.74 12.20
N SER A 174 32.47 20.01 12.52
CA SER A 174 31.12 20.57 12.72
C SER A 174 30.42 21.00 11.42
N ASN A 175 31.16 21.14 10.33
CA ASN A 175 30.67 21.51 8.99
C ASN A 175 30.38 20.29 8.09
N ASN A 176 30.58 19.06 8.61
CA ASN A 176 30.28 17.80 7.94
C ASN A 176 28.79 17.43 7.94
N LEU A 177 27.94 18.35 8.39
CA LEU A 177 26.51 18.16 8.58
C LEU A 177 25.73 19.38 8.10
N ILE A 178 24.65 19.14 7.36
CA ILE A 178 23.66 20.16 6.99
C ILE A 178 22.25 19.65 7.18
N THR A 179 21.33 20.53 7.56
CA THR A 179 19.90 20.23 7.65
C THR A 179 19.09 21.05 6.64
N HIS A 180 18.00 20.49 6.16
CA HIS A 180 17.03 21.15 5.32
C HIS A 180 15.62 20.81 5.80
N SER A 181 14.89 21.83 6.25
CA SER A 181 13.49 21.66 6.63
C SER A 181 12.60 21.73 5.39
N PHE A 182 11.65 20.81 5.28
CA PHE A 182 10.63 20.82 4.25
C PHE A 182 9.29 20.48 4.85
N ARG A 183 8.21 20.93 4.21
CA ARG A 183 6.86 20.57 4.63
C ARG A 183 6.47 19.26 3.96
N GLY A 184 5.91 18.34 4.75
CA GLY A 184 5.22 17.18 4.21
C GLY A 184 4.03 17.60 3.35
N TYR A 185 3.48 16.65 2.60
CA TYR A 185 2.37 16.94 1.73
C TYR A 185 1.08 16.98 2.54
N ALA A 186 0.59 18.20 2.79
CA ALA A 186 -0.84 18.45 3.04
C ALA A 186 -1.54 18.96 1.80
N GLY A 187 -1.12 18.50 0.62
CA GLY A 187 -2.09 18.49 -0.44
C GLY A 187 -3.10 17.42 -0.08
N GLN A 188 -4.34 17.85 -0.03
CA GLN A 188 -5.50 17.00 -0.10
C GLN A 188 -5.23 16.01 -1.26
N TYR A 189 -4.70 14.80 -0.97
CA TYR A 189 -5.22 13.66 -1.67
C TYR A 189 -6.70 13.79 -1.36
N ALA A 190 -7.45 14.34 -2.32
CA ALA A 190 -8.88 14.23 -2.35
C ALA A 190 -9.04 12.82 -2.90
N PRO A 191 -9.06 11.79 -2.02
CA PRO A 191 -9.34 10.44 -2.47
C PRO A 191 -10.52 10.53 -3.40
N SER A 192 -10.31 10.09 -4.64
CA SER A 192 -11.37 10.19 -5.63
C SER A 192 -12.58 9.45 -5.07
N VAL A 193 -13.76 10.03 -5.15
CA VAL A 193 -15.00 9.32 -4.81
C VAL A 193 -15.42 8.36 -5.92
N ASN A 194 -14.63 8.26 -7.00
CA ASN A 194 -14.90 7.35 -8.11
C ASN A 194 -14.50 5.91 -7.71
N PRO A 195 -15.45 4.99 -7.53
CA PRO A 195 -15.18 3.62 -7.09
C PRO A 195 -14.40 2.80 -8.13
N ASN A 196 -14.32 3.24 -9.39
CA ASN A 196 -13.56 2.55 -10.44
C ASN A 196 -12.04 2.61 -10.23
N LEU A 197 -11.56 3.51 -9.37
CA LEU A 197 -10.14 3.68 -9.08
C LEU A 197 -9.65 2.82 -7.91
N TYR A 198 -10.54 2.08 -7.26
CA TYR A 198 -10.25 1.31 -6.05
C TYR A 198 -10.50 -0.17 -6.28
N TYR A 199 -9.62 -0.98 -5.71
CA TYR A 199 -9.62 -2.42 -5.84
C TYR A 199 -9.51 -3.04 -4.46
N LEU A 200 -10.12 -4.20 -4.28
CA LEU A 200 -9.95 -5.00 -3.08
C LEU A 200 -8.49 -5.43 -3.01
N THR A 201 -7.74 -4.95 -2.01
CA THR A 201 -6.33 -5.31 -1.81
C THR A 201 -6.17 -6.34 -0.72
N ASN A 202 -7.03 -6.31 0.30
CA ASN A 202 -7.03 -7.25 1.40
C ASN A 202 -8.47 -7.62 1.75
N ALA A 203 -8.68 -8.89 2.06
CA ALA A 203 -9.93 -9.37 2.60
C ALA A 203 -9.62 -10.30 3.77
N TYR A 204 -10.41 -10.17 4.84
CA TYR A 204 -10.37 -11.03 6.00
C TYR A 204 -11.76 -11.61 6.22
N ILE A 205 -11.78 -12.84 6.71
CA ILE A 205 -13.01 -13.47 7.19
C ILE A 205 -12.80 -13.88 8.63
N LYS A 206 -13.74 -13.49 9.49
CA LYS A 206 -13.81 -13.89 10.87
C LYS A 206 -14.98 -14.85 11.04
N ILE A 207 -14.69 -16.04 11.53
CA ILE A 207 -15.68 -17.10 11.74
C ILE A 207 -15.80 -17.34 13.24
N LYS A 208 -17.02 -17.23 13.76
CA LYS A 208 -17.37 -17.61 15.12
C LYS A 208 -18.12 -18.94 15.09
N THR A 209 -17.55 -19.93 15.75
CA THR A 209 -18.16 -21.26 15.90
C THR A 209 -19.17 -21.27 17.04
N GLY A 210 -20.14 -22.17 16.94
CA GLY A 210 -21.07 -22.45 18.03
C GLY A 210 -20.54 -23.48 19.01
N THR A 211 -21.47 -24.12 19.72
CA THR A 211 -21.19 -25.20 20.70
C THR A 211 -20.53 -26.44 20.11
N ASP A 212 -20.52 -26.54 18.78
CA ASP A 212 -19.94 -27.63 18.00
C ASP A 212 -18.91 -27.06 17.02
N SER A 213 -17.89 -27.85 16.69
CA SER A 213 -16.66 -27.31 16.11
C SER A 213 -16.03 -28.26 15.10
N LYS A 214 -15.39 -27.69 14.07
CA LYS A 214 -14.72 -28.46 13.02
C LYS A 214 -13.68 -29.43 13.60
N GLU A 215 -13.84 -30.72 13.30
CA GLU A 215 -12.86 -31.74 13.66
C GLU A 215 -11.50 -31.54 12.95
N ARG A 216 -10.44 -32.04 13.58
CA ARG A 216 -9.04 -31.81 13.17
C ARG A 216 -8.75 -32.26 11.74
N GLU A 217 -9.39 -33.33 11.28
CA GLU A 217 -9.12 -33.95 9.98
C GLU A 217 -10.00 -33.42 8.82
N SER A 218 -10.86 -32.43 9.07
CA SER A 218 -11.70 -31.81 8.05
C SER A 218 -10.95 -30.81 7.16
N GLU A 219 -11.42 -30.60 5.93
CA GLU A 219 -10.90 -29.58 5.01
C GLU A 219 -11.88 -28.39 4.94
N VAL A 220 -11.35 -27.16 4.88
CA VAL A 220 -12.15 -25.95 4.70
C VAL A 220 -11.56 -25.11 3.57
N ASN A 221 -12.40 -24.69 2.65
CA ASN A 221 -12.03 -23.77 1.59
C ASN A 221 -12.95 -22.54 1.63
N ILE A 222 -12.35 -21.38 1.88
CA ILE A 222 -13.08 -20.12 2.01
C ILE A 222 -12.79 -19.26 0.79
N ARG A 223 -13.84 -18.79 0.13
CA ARG A 223 -13.77 -18.04 -1.13
C ARG A 223 -14.58 -16.76 -1.00
N LEU A 224 -14.07 -15.67 -1.53
CA LEU A 224 -14.78 -14.41 -1.72
C LEU A 224 -14.79 -14.08 -3.21
N ILE A 225 -15.99 -13.98 -3.76
CA ILE A 225 -16.25 -13.92 -5.19
C ILE A 225 -17.35 -12.89 -5.48
N PRO A 226 -17.48 -12.39 -6.72
CA PRO A 226 -18.63 -11.58 -7.13
C PRO A 226 -19.94 -12.35 -7.01
N SER A 227 -21.02 -11.66 -6.62
CA SER A 227 -22.36 -12.26 -6.56
C SER A 227 -22.93 -12.69 -7.92
N THR A 228 -22.39 -12.16 -9.02
CA THR A 228 -22.81 -12.47 -10.40
C THR A 228 -22.37 -13.86 -10.87
N ILE A 229 -21.38 -14.47 -10.21
CA ILE A 229 -21.00 -15.85 -10.48
C ILE A 229 -22.19 -16.75 -10.14
N LYS A 230 -22.56 -17.66 -11.04
CA LYS A 230 -23.67 -18.61 -10.83
C LYS A 230 -23.18 -20.02 -10.54
N ASN A 231 -21.96 -20.33 -10.95
CA ASN A 231 -21.36 -21.64 -10.76
C ASN A 231 -19.95 -21.51 -10.19
N LEU A 232 -19.75 -22.10 -9.01
CA LEU A 232 -18.47 -22.04 -8.30
C LEU A 232 -17.32 -22.76 -9.02
N SER A 233 -17.61 -23.55 -10.05
CA SER A 233 -16.59 -24.18 -10.90
C SER A 233 -16.06 -23.30 -12.02
N ASP A 234 -16.70 -22.15 -12.29
CA ASP A 234 -16.26 -21.25 -13.35
C ASP A 234 -14.89 -20.65 -13.00
N THR A 235 -14.04 -20.38 -14.00
CA THR A 235 -12.75 -19.73 -13.78
C THR A 235 -12.92 -18.23 -13.60
N HIS A 236 -12.51 -17.71 -12.44
CA HIS A 236 -12.55 -16.29 -12.11
C HIS A 236 -11.46 -15.92 -11.10
N ASN A 237 -11.22 -14.63 -10.95
CA ASN A 237 -10.38 -14.11 -9.87
C ASN A 237 -11.17 -14.16 -8.56
N GLU A 238 -10.51 -14.62 -7.50
CA GLU A 238 -11.13 -14.77 -6.19
C GLU A 238 -10.14 -14.54 -5.07
N PHE A 239 -10.65 -14.19 -3.89
CA PHE A 239 -9.86 -14.20 -2.67
C PHE A 239 -10.12 -15.52 -1.94
N VAL A 240 -9.07 -16.30 -1.70
CA VAL A 240 -9.18 -17.68 -1.21
C VAL A 240 -8.32 -17.92 0.02
N LYS A 241 -8.84 -18.74 0.94
CA LYS A 241 -8.08 -19.38 2.01
C LYS A 241 -8.44 -20.85 2.06
N LYS A 242 -7.43 -21.69 1.80
CA LYS A 242 -7.50 -23.13 2.02
C LYS A 242 -6.94 -23.45 3.41
N ILE A 243 -7.63 -24.33 4.11
CA ILE A 243 -7.21 -24.93 5.37
C ILE A 243 -7.23 -26.43 5.13
N GLU A 244 -6.05 -26.99 4.97
CA GLU A 244 -5.88 -28.42 4.70
C GLU A 244 -6.21 -29.24 5.96
N LYS A 245 -6.29 -30.56 5.78
CA LYS A 245 -6.44 -31.49 6.90
C LYS A 245 -5.34 -31.27 7.93
N ASN A 246 -5.71 -31.26 9.21
CA ASN A 246 -4.81 -31.12 10.35
C ASN A 246 -4.07 -29.78 10.51
N GLU A 247 -4.29 -28.78 9.64
CA GLU A 247 -3.62 -27.48 9.76
C GLU A 247 -4.19 -26.62 10.89
N LEU A 248 -5.50 -26.68 11.12
CA LEU A 248 -6.17 -25.85 12.10
C LEU A 248 -7.42 -26.52 12.65
N THR A 249 -7.50 -26.56 13.99
CA THR A 249 -8.71 -26.91 14.74
C THR A 249 -9.48 -25.63 15.02
N PHE A 250 -10.75 -25.60 14.64
CA PHE A 250 -11.65 -24.55 15.11
C PHE A 250 -12.17 -25.03 16.45
N PHE A 251 -11.91 -24.31 17.55
CA PHE A 251 -12.46 -24.68 18.84
C PHE A 251 -13.94 -24.30 18.93
N SER A 252 -14.70 -24.99 19.76
CA SER A 252 -16.09 -24.64 20.06
C SER A 252 -16.18 -23.28 20.76
N ASN A 253 -17.20 -22.50 20.42
CA ASN A 253 -17.44 -21.14 20.91
C ASN A 253 -16.25 -20.18 20.72
N SER A 254 -15.44 -20.40 19.68
CA SER A 254 -14.24 -19.60 19.41
C SER A 254 -14.43 -18.71 18.18
N SER A 255 -13.57 -17.70 18.07
CA SER A 255 -13.53 -16.81 16.91
C SER A 255 -12.14 -16.88 16.29
N ASN A 256 -12.08 -17.13 14.99
CA ASN A 256 -10.84 -17.15 14.23
C ASN A 256 -10.92 -16.20 13.05
N THR A 257 -9.83 -15.47 12.77
CA THR A 257 -9.74 -14.53 11.65
C THR A 257 -8.71 -15.03 10.65
N PHE A 258 -9.08 -15.07 9.37
CA PHE A 258 -8.23 -15.55 8.30
C PHE A 258 -8.01 -14.47 7.24
N PRO A 259 -6.76 -14.21 6.84
CA PRO A 259 -6.51 -13.45 5.62
C PRO A 259 -6.87 -14.31 4.40
N LEU A 260 -7.55 -13.70 3.43
CA LEU A 260 -7.79 -14.29 2.13
C LEU A 260 -6.76 -13.77 1.13
N LEU A 261 -6.20 -14.66 0.33
CA LEU A 261 -5.18 -14.32 -0.67
C LEU A 261 -5.82 -14.24 -2.05
N LEU A 262 -5.43 -13.25 -2.85
CA LEU A 262 -5.88 -13.15 -4.24
C LEU A 262 -5.33 -14.32 -5.06
N PHE A 263 -6.23 -15.13 -5.59
CA PHE A 263 -5.95 -16.13 -6.60
C PHE A 263 -6.41 -15.61 -7.97
N MET A 264 -5.48 -15.54 -8.91
CA MET A 264 -5.75 -15.13 -10.29
C MET A 264 -5.79 -16.36 -11.19
N SER A 265 -6.84 -16.50 -12.00
CA SER A 265 -6.91 -17.56 -13.00
C SER A 265 -5.95 -17.27 -14.15
N SER A 266 -5.33 -18.30 -14.72
CA SER A 266 -4.41 -18.16 -15.86
C SER A 266 -5.07 -17.63 -17.14
N THR A 267 -6.40 -17.66 -17.22
CA THR A 267 -7.16 -17.21 -18.40
C THR A 267 -7.76 -15.81 -18.24
N THR A 268 -7.69 -15.19 -17.06
CA THR A 268 -8.27 -13.87 -16.79
C THR A 268 -7.24 -12.76 -16.99
N ARG A 269 -7.54 -11.79 -17.86
CA ARG A 269 -6.73 -10.56 -18.00
C ARG A 269 -6.93 -9.63 -16.82
N ILE A 270 -5.86 -8.92 -16.43
CA ILE A 270 -5.84 -7.91 -15.36
C ILE A 270 -6.78 -6.72 -15.66
N ASP A 271 -7.13 -6.49 -16.91
CA ASP A 271 -7.80 -5.26 -17.36
C ASP A 271 -9.23 -5.06 -16.83
N ASN A 272 -9.80 -6.06 -16.13
CA ASN A 272 -11.10 -5.93 -15.48
C ASN A 272 -11.25 -6.94 -14.34
N PRO A 273 -10.50 -6.83 -13.24
CA PRO A 273 -10.64 -7.81 -12.20
C PRO A 273 -12.00 -7.55 -11.53
N PRO A 274 -12.84 -8.58 -11.33
CA PRO A 274 -14.09 -8.48 -10.58
C PRO A 274 -13.97 -7.94 -9.15
N THR A 275 -12.75 -7.55 -8.75
CA THR A 275 -12.33 -7.08 -7.44
C THR A 275 -12.39 -5.55 -7.29
N SER A 276 -12.76 -4.79 -8.33
CA SER A 276 -12.93 -3.34 -8.19
C SER A 276 -14.10 -3.00 -7.26
N LEU A 277 -13.98 -1.89 -6.53
CA LEU A 277 -15.05 -1.39 -5.67
C LEU A 277 -16.31 -1.10 -6.48
N ALA A 278 -16.17 -0.58 -7.71
CA ALA A 278 -17.30 -0.34 -8.60
C ALA A 278 -18.03 -1.63 -8.99
N SER A 279 -17.30 -2.70 -9.31
CA SER A 279 -17.89 -4.01 -9.64
C SER A 279 -18.69 -4.58 -8.48
N PHE A 280 -18.11 -4.58 -7.27
CA PHE A 280 -18.84 -5.05 -6.08
C PHE A 280 -19.97 -4.12 -5.69
N SER A 281 -19.84 -2.80 -5.89
CA SER A 281 -20.91 -1.85 -5.57
C SER A 281 -22.09 -1.96 -6.52
N LEU A 282 -21.88 -2.49 -7.73
CA LEU A 282 -22.94 -2.75 -8.69
C LEU A 282 -23.62 -4.10 -8.44
N ASN A 283 -22.83 -5.13 -8.13
CA ASN A 283 -23.28 -6.52 -8.18
C ASN A 283 -23.46 -7.18 -6.81
N GLY A 284 -22.85 -6.62 -5.76
CA GLY A 284 -22.61 -7.29 -4.50
C GLY A 284 -21.51 -8.36 -4.57
N MET A 285 -21.29 -9.03 -3.46
CA MET A 285 -20.33 -10.14 -3.33
C MET A 285 -20.97 -11.35 -2.67
N GLY A 286 -20.31 -12.50 -2.84
CA GLY A 286 -20.57 -13.66 -2.00
C GLY A 286 -19.32 -14.22 -1.37
N ALA A 287 -19.45 -14.59 -0.10
CA ALA A 287 -18.51 -15.44 0.60
C ALA A 287 -19.04 -16.87 0.64
N VAL A 288 -18.17 -17.82 0.33
CA VAL A 288 -18.48 -19.24 0.33
C VAL A 288 -17.51 -19.95 1.26
N ILE A 289 -18.05 -20.69 2.22
CA ILE A 289 -17.28 -21.59 3.08
C ILE A 289 -17.65 -23.01 2.65
N GLU A 290 -16.76 -23.64 1.89
CA GLU A 290 -16.82 -25.05 1.56
C GLU A 290 -16.22 -25.85 2.72
N TYR A 291 -17.00 -26.78 3.24
CA TYR A 291 -16.60 -27.70 4.28
C TYR A 291 -16.71 -29.13 3.76
N LYS A 292 -15.65 -29.90 3.96
CA LYS A 292 -15.57 -31.31 3.60
C LYS A 292 -15.23 -32.08 4.87
N ALA A 293 -16.29 -32.66 5.44
CA ALA A 293 -16.24 -33.53 6.60
C ALA A 293 -15.24 -34.67 6.41
N ASN A 294 -14.58 -35.07 7.48
CA ASN A 294 -13.71 -36.24 7.44
C ASN A 294 -14.49 -37.55 7.60
N ILE A 295 -15.50 -37.57 8.45
CA ILE A 295 -16.39 -38.71 8.72
C ILE A 295 -17.85 -38.23 8.78
N PHE A 296 -18.82 -39.14 8.64
CA PHE A 296 -20.26 -38.78 8.57
C PHE A 296 -20.84 -38.11 9.82
N THR A 297 -20.19 -38.28 10.98
CA THR A 297 -20.61 -37.65 12.23
C THR A 297 -19.95 -36.30 12.47
N ASP A 298 -19.04 -35.88 11.59
CA ASP A 298 -18.37 -34.59 11.68
C ASP A 298 -19.38 -33.51 11.25
N ALA A 299 -19.52 -32.52 12.11
CA ALA A 299 -20.41 -31.40 11.94
C ALA A 299 -19.65 -30.14 12.35
N TRP A 300 -19.99 -29.04 11.70
CA TRP A 300 -19.44 -27.75 12.05
C TRP A 300 -20.54 -26.72 12.17
N LYS A 301 -20.84 -26.34 13.41
CA LYS A 301 -21.76 -25.24 13.71
C LYS A 301 -21.05 -23.89 13.58
N ILE A 302 -21.60 -23.06 12.71
CA ILE A 302 -21.16 -21.67 12.54
C ILE A 302 -22.29 -20.77 13.04
N ASP A 303 -21.98 -19.89 13.99
CA ASP A 303 -22.96 -18.94 14.54
C ASP A 303 -22.89 -17.60 13.81
N HIS A 304 -21.68 -17.19 13.42
CA HIS A 304 -21.46 -15.88 12.81
C HIS A 304 -20.26 -15.88 11.86
N VAL A 305 -20.40 -15.13 10.76
CA VAL A 305 -19.34 -14.85 9.81
C VAL A 305 -19.28 -13.34 9.62
N GLU A 306 -18.08 -12.76 9.68
CA GLU A 306 -17.84 -11.35 9.42
C GLU A 306 -16.77 -11.21 8.34
N LEU A 307 -17.06 -10.47 7.28
CA LEU A 307 -16.08 -10.11 6.26
C LEU A 307 -15.53 -8.72 6.54
N VAL A 308 -14.22 -8.53 6.42
CA VAL A 308 -13.58 -7.22 6.49
C VAL A 308 -12.81 -7.00 5.18
N LEU A 309 -13.17 -5.95 4.46
CA LEU A 309 -12.73 -5.69 3.09
C LEU A 309 -11.99 -4.37 3.02
N HIS A 310 -10.85 -4.36 2.36
CA HIS A 310 -9.99 -3.20 2.23
C HIS A 310 -9.89 -2.80 0.77
N PHE A 311 -10.53 -1.69 0.40
CA PHE A 311 -10.50 -1.12 -0.94
C PHE A 311 -9.51 0.04 -1.02
N LYS A 312 -8.45 -0.16 -1.80
CA LYS A 312 -7.40 0.84 -2.00
C LYS A 312 -7.20 1.15 -3.48
N ASP A 313 -6.75 2.37 -3.77
CA ASP A 313 -6.36 2.77 -5.11
C ASP A 313 -4.96 2.21 -5.47
N VAL A 314 -4.51 2.51 -6.69
CA VAL A 314 -3.16 2.13 -7.19
C VAL A 314 -2.02 2.72 -6.37
N ASN A 315 -2.29 3.73 -5.54
CA ASN A 315 -1.33 4.38 -4.68
C ASN A 315 -1.35 3.83 -3.24
N GLY A 316 -2.20 2.86 -2.92
CA GLY A 316 -2.35 2.29 -1.58
C GLY A 316 -3.37 3.03 -0.68
N TYR A 317 -4.07 4.02 -1.20
CA TYR A 317 -5.00 4.83 -0.40
C TYR A 317 -6.41 4.27 -0.38
N TYR A 318 -7.02 4.28 0.80
CA TYR A 318 -8.40 3.88 1.00
C TYR A 318 -9.40 4.78 0.28
N HIS A 319 -10.50 4.19 -0.20
CA HIS A 319 -11.68 4.97 -0.62
C HIS A 319 -12.20 5.80 0.58
N PRO A 320 -12.60 7.08 0.40
CA PRO A 320 -12.85 7.97 1.54
C PRO A 320 -14.01 7.54 2.43
N THR A 321 -15.00 6.84 1.87
CA THR A 321 -16.19 6.38 2.59
C THR A 321 -16.38 4.87 2.58
N GLN A 322 -15.62 4.15 1.73
CA GLN A 322 -15.79 2.71 1.50
C GLN A 322 -14.44 1.98 1.51
N GLY A 323 -13.43 2.59 2.13
CA GLY A 323 -12.08 2.05 2.16
C GLY A 323 -11.97 0.80 3.00
N VAL A 324 -12.70 0.74 4.13
CA VAL A 324 -12.82 -0.45 4.96
C VAL A 324 -14.30 -0.74 5.16
N ILE A 325 -14.75 -1.92 4.74
CA ILE A 325 -16.14 -2.36 4.85
C ILE A 325 -16.19 -3.63 5.69
N THR A 326 -17.03 -3.64 6.70
CA THR A 326 -17.31 -4.81 7.53
C THR A 326 -18.72 -5.31 7.26
N VAL A 327 -18.85 -6.58 6.86
CA VAL A 327 -20.14 -7.21 6.52
C VAL A 327 -20.43 -8.36 7.49
N PRO A 328 -21.37 -8.19 8.43
CA PRO A 328 -21.75 -9.24 9.37
C PRO A 328 -22.85 -10.15 8.80
N PHE A 329 -22.66 -11.45 8.91
CA PHE A 329 -23.65 -12.48 8.62
C PHE A 329 -23.97 -13.25 9.90
N THR A 330 -25.20 -13.12 10.37
CA THR A 330 -25.69 -13.90 11.53
C THR A 330 -26.40 -15.13 11.01
N MET A 331 -25.89 -16.31 11.37
CA MET A 331 -26.42 -17.57 10.86
C MET A 331 -27.80 -17.86 11.47
N PRO A 332 -28.75 -18.41 10.70
CA PRO A 332 -29.97 -18.98 11.25
C PRO A 332 -29.65 -20.02 12.34
N THR A 333 -30.55 -20.16 13.32
CA THR A 333 -30.42 -21.18 14.36
C THR A 333 -30.26 -22.55 13.71
N ASN A 334 -29.30 -23.35 14.18
CA ASN A 334 -28.96 -24.68 13.66
C ASN A 334 -28.36 -24.68 12.24
N THR A 335 -27.54 -23.68 11.90
CA THR A 335 -26.71 -23.75 10.70
C THR A 335 -25.52 -24.69 10.95
N PHE A 336 -25.61 -25.89 10.38
CA PHE A 336 -24.55 -26.90 10.41
C PHE A 336 -24.02 -27.15 9.01
N LEU A 337 -22.71 -27.35 8.92
CA LEU A 337 -22.05 -27.97 7.79
C LEU A 337 -21.70 -29.39 8.20
N ASP A 338 -22.47 -30.38 7.73
CA ASP A 338 -22.40 -31.77 8.18
C ASP A 338 -22.49 -32.80 7.03
N GLY A 339 -22.12 -34.04 7.37
CA GLY A 339 -22.28 -35.22 6.51
C GLY A 339 -21.14 -35.44 5.51
N PHE A 340 -21.11 -36.62 4.88
CA PHE A 340 -20.04 -37.05 3.95
C PHE A 340 -19.89 -36.17 2.70
N ALA A 341 -20.96 -35.50 2.29
CA ALA A 341 -20.95 -34.66 1.09
C ALA A 341 -20.36 -33.29 1.41
N LYS A 342 -19.76 -32.65 0.40
CA LYS A 342 -19.34 -31.25 0.50
C LYS A 342 -20.54 -30.38 0.81
N ARG A 343 -20.44 -29.56 1.86
CA ARG A 343 -21.42 -28.54 2.21
C ARG A 343 -20.84 -27.16 1.94
N PHE A 344 -21.67 -26.26 1.47
CA PHE A 344 -21.27 -24.89 1.20
C PHE A 344 -22.18 -23.95 1.98
N LEU A 345 -21.62 -23.19 2.91
CA LEU A 345 -22.28 -22.02 3.47
C LEU A 345 -22.08 -20.86 2.50
N VAL A 346 -23.16 -20.30 1.99
CA VAL A 346 -23.17 -19.20 1.04
C VAL A 346 -23.76 -17.97 1.72
N CYS A 347 -22.96 -16.91 1.79
CA CYS A 347 -23.32 -15.59 2.32
C CYS A 347 -23.25 -14.59 1.16
N LYS A 348 -24.33 -13.88 0.82
CA LYS A 348 -24.35 -12.88 -0.26
C LYS A 348 -24.71 -11.49 0.25
N THR A 349 -24.21 -10.47 -0.43
CA THR A 349 -24.59 -9.07 -0.23
C THR A 349 -25.25 -8.47 -1.47
N ASP A 350 -25.91 -7.33 -1.28
CA ASP A 350 -26.22 -6.39 -2.36
C ASP A 350 -24.99 -5.51 -2.70
N GLY A 351 -25.18 -4.59 -3.65
CA GLY A 351 -24.17 -3.60 -4.03
C GLY A 351 -23.88 -2.51 -2.98
N SER A 352 -24.70 -2.42 -1.93
CA SER A 352 -24.41 -1.57 -0.76
C SER A 352 -23.72 -2.35 0.36
N PHE A 353 -23.27 -3.58 0.09
CA PHE A 353 -22.64 -4.49 1.04
C PHE A 353 -23.54 -4.90 2.21
N ASN A 354 -24.86 -4.77 2.07
CA ASN A 354 -25.81 -5.30 3.04
C ASN A 354 -26.00 -6.80 2.80
N PRO A 355 -26.01 -7.64 3.86
CA PRO A 355 -26.35 -9.05 3.74
C PRO A 355 -27.74 -9.24 3.12
N THR A 356 -27.85 -10.07 2.07
CA THR A 356 -29.12 -10.37 1.38
C THR A 356 -29.53 -11.83 1.49
N SER A 357 -28.58 -12.76 1.61
CA SER A 357 -28.90 -14.18 1.74
C SER A 357 -27.84 -14.95 2.51
N ILE A 358 -28.28 -15.91 3.31
CA ILE A 358 -27.45 -16.91 3.98
C ILE A 358 -28.13 -18.26 3.74
N LYS A 359 -27.44 -19.21 3.12
CA LYS A 359 -27.97 -20.55 2.86
C LYS A 359 -26.88 -21.61 2.88
N VAL A 360 -27.25 -22.84 3.24
CA VAL A 360 -26.41 -24.03 3.07
C VAL A 360 -26.86 -24.75 1.80
N ILE A 361 -25.91 -25.10 0.92
CA ILE A 361 -26.17 -25.86 -0.30
C ILE A 361 -25.26 -27.09 -0.40
N GLU A 362 -25.66 -28.07 -1.21
CA GLU A 362 -24.94 -29.33 -1.44
C GLU A 362 -24.18 -29.39 -2.78
N ARG A 363 -24.52 -28.50 -3.71
CA ARG A 363 -24.00 -28.52 -5.08
C ARG A 363 -23.59 -27.12 -5.51
N THR A 364 -22.48 -27.03 -6.22
CA THR A 364 -21.90 -25.76 -6.72
C THR A 364 -22.78 -25.04 -7.74
N THR A 365 -23.68 -25.75 -8.43
CA THR A 365 -24.64 -25.19 -9.39
C THR A 365 -25.82 -24.47 -8.74
N ALA A 366 -25.97 -24.59 -7.42
CA ALA A 366 -27.06 -23.95 -6.66
C ALA A 366 -26.64 -22.61 -6.01
N TYR A 367 -25.47 -22.08 -6.38
CA TYR A 367 -24.91 -20.85 -5.82
C TYR A 367 -25.75 -19.62 -6.17
#